data_AF-A0A947CTY4-F1
#
_entry.id   AF-A0A947CTY4-F1
#
_cell.length_a   1.000
_cell.length_b   1.000
_cell.length_c   1.000
_cell.angle_alpha   90.00
_cell.angle_beta   90.00
_cell.angle_gamma   90.00
#
_symmetry.space_group_name_H-M   'P 1'
#
loop_
_entity.id
_entity.type
_entity.pdbx_description
1 polymer ?
#
loop_
_entity_poly.entity_id
_entity_poly.type
_entity_poly.pdbx_seq_one_letter_code
_entity_poly.pdbx_strand_id
1 'polypeptide(L)'
;TFLRETLRRLEKEARTPVHTVILDFSAINNLDSSADAALHEVLDDYESRGITLILARVKGPVMDVLERSGYVERATDIGFTESVEEAVERCSPEPGQVGLAVVRAPLAQR
;
A
#
# COMPACT_ATOMS: atom_id res chain seq x y z
N THR A 1 6.30 -12.92 3.34
CA THR A 1 7.33 -11.93 2.96
C THR A 1 7.41 -10.85 4.03
N PHE A 2 8.56 -10.17 4.14
CA PHE A 2 8.79 -9.15 5.16
C PHE A 2 7.71 -8.05 5.19
N LEU A 3 7.24 -7.60 4.01
CA LEU A 3 6.17 -6.62 3.89
C LEU A 3 4.88 -7.09 4.57
N ARG A 4 4.38 -8.28 4.22
CA ARG A 4 3.14 -8.83 4.78
C ARG A 4 3.22 -9.04 6.29
N GLU A 5 4.36 -9.51 6.80
CA GLU A 5 4.57 -9.67 8.24
C GLU A 5 4.57 -8.33 8.96
N THR A 6 5.20 -7.31 8.35
CA THR A 6 5.20 -5.94 8.88
C THR A 6 3.79 -5.35 8.91
N LEU A 7 3.05 -5.48 7.81
CA LEU A 7 1.67 -5.02 7.71
C LEU A 7 0.77 -5.68 8.75
N ARG A 8 0.79 -7.02 8.82
CA ARG A 8 0.00 -7.78 9.81
C ARG A 8 0.35 -7.40 11.25
N ARG A 9 1.62 -7.12 11.54
CA ARG A 9 2.04 -6.66 12.87
C ARG A 9 1.51 -5.26 13.17
N LEU A 10 1.63 -4.32 12.25
CA LEU A 10 1.12 -2.95 12.43
C LEU A 10 -0.40 -2.91 12.55
N GLU A 11 -1.11 -3.73 11.79
CA GLU A 11 -2.57 -3.89 11.91
C GLU A 11 -2.97 -4.42 13.31
N LYS A 12 -2.23 -5.37 13.88
CA LYS A 12 -2.47 -5.87 15.24
C LYS A 12 -2.17 -4.84 16.33
N GLU A 13 -1.21 -3.95 16.08
CA GLU A 13 -0.84 -2.87 16.99
C GLU A 13 -1.80 -1.67 16.90
N ALA A 14 -2.62 -1.60 15.85
CA ALA A 14 -3.62 -0.54 15.69
C ALA A 14 -4.68 -0.61 16.80
N ARG A 15 -5.03 0.56 17.36
CA ARG A 15 -6.02 0.67 18.45
C ARG A 15 -7.45 0.40 17.99
N THR A 16 -7.67 0.44 16.69
CA THR A 16 -8.95 0.43 16.02
C THR A 16 -8.80 -0.34 14.71
N PRO A 17 -9.91 -0.88 14.16
CA PRO A 17 -9.87 -1.52 12.85
C PRO A 17 -9.31 -0.58 11.78
N VAL A 18 -8.30 -1.05 11.05
CA VAL A 18 -7.70 -0.34 9.93
C VAL A 18 -8.66 -0.39 8.75
N HIS A 19 -8.99 0.78 8.19
CA HIS A 19 -9.79 0.88 6.97
C HIS A 19 -8.93 1.24 5.75
N THR A 20 -7.80 1.91 5.96
CA THR A 20 -6.90 2.32 4.89
C THR A 20 -5.44 2.16 5.31
N VAL A 21 -4.64 1.60 4.40
CA VAL A 21 -3.19 1.49 4.52
C VAL A 21 -2.52 2.35 3.47
N ILE A 22 -1.61 3.25 3.88
CA ILE A 22 -0.82 4.06 2.95
C ILE A 22 0.61 3.56 2.97
N LEU A 23 1.12 3.16 1.80
CA LEU A 23 2.52 2.81 1.60
C LEU A 23 3.25 3.98 0.94
N ASP A 24 4.30 4.43 1.60
CA ASP A 24 5.15 5.51 1.10
C ASP A 24 6.31 4.96 0.27
N PHE A 25 6.21 5.11 -1.06
CA PHE A 25 7.17 4.58 -2.03
C PHE A 25 8.36 5.51 -2.28
N SER A 26 8.47 6.65 -1.57
CA SER A 26 9.56 7.61 -1.79
C SER A 26 10.98 7.01 -1.65
N ALA A 27 11.15 5.99 -0.80
CA ALA A 27 12.42 5.30 -0.61
C ALA A 27 12.68 4.16 -1.62
N ILE A 28 11.69 3.83 -2.47
CA ILE A 28 11.77 2.74 -3.44
C ILE A 28 12.25 3.31 -4.77
N ASN A 29 13.34 2.76 -5.30
CA ASN A 29 13.91 3.18 -6.59
C ASN A 29 13.62 2.17 -7.70
N ASN A 30 13.54 0.89 -7.34
CA ASN A 30 13.30 -0.22 -8.25
C ASN A 30 12.38 -1.23 -7.57
N LEU A 31 11.63 -1.99 -8.38
CA LEU A 31 10.77 -3.07 -7.93
C LEU A 31 11.17 -4.35 -8.69
N ASP A 32 11.58 -5.38 -7.95
CA ASP A 32 11.83 -6.69 -8.53
C ASP A 32 10.56 -7.56 -8.55
N SER A 33 10.62 -8.69 -9.25
CA SER A 33 9.49 -9.62 -9.36
C SER A 33 8.95 -10.15 -8.03
N SER A 34 9.80 -10.25 -7.00
CA SER A 34 9.39 -10.76 -5.69
C SER A 34 8.66 -9.70 -4.87
N ALA A 35 9.08 -8.44 -4.98
CA ALA A 35 8.41 -7.29 -4.38
C ALA A 35 7.08 -7.00 -5.07
N ASP A 36 7.04 -7.08 -6.41
CA ASP A 36 5.80 -6.97 -7.20
C ASP A 36 4.79 -8.06 -6.83
N ALA A 37 5.20 -9.34 -6.84
CA ALA A 37 4.35 -10.44 -6.40
C ALA A 37 3.85 -10.24 -4.95
N ALA A 38 4.71 -9.67 -4.09
CA ALA A 38 4.31 -9.39 -2.72
C ALA A 38 3.24 -8.29 -2.61
N LEU A 39 3.27 -7.28 -3.47
CA LEU A 39 2.26 -6.23 -3.55
C LEU A 39 0.93 -6.79 -4.06
N HIS A 40 0.93 -7.63 -5.09
CA HIS A 40 -0.28 -8.32 -5.58
C HIS A 40 -0.95 -9.15 -4.48
N GLU A 41 -0.19 -9.91 -3.70
CA GLU A 41 -0.76 -10.67 -2.58
C GLU A 41 -1.33 -9.77 -1.46
N VAL A 42 -0.74 -8.59 -1.24
CA VAL A 42 -1.29 -7.61 -0.27
C VAL A 42 -2.57 -6.99 -0.80
N LEU A 43 -2.60 -6.66 -2.09
CA LEU A 43 -3.79 -6.17 -2.78
C LEU A 43 -4.94 -7.17 -2.64
N ASP A 44 -4.71 -8.44 -2.96
CA ASP A 44 -5.71 -9.51 -2.85
C ASP A 44 -6.26 -9.65 -1.42
N ASP A 45 -5.38 -9.65 -0.40
CA ASP A 45 -5.78 -9.74 1.01
C ASP A 45 -6.65 -8.54 1.41
N TYR A 46 -6.24 -7.33 1.03
CA TYR A 46 -6.92 -6.10 1.42
C TYR A 46 -8.24 -5.86 0.69
N GLU A 47 -8.32 -6.15 -0.60
CA GLU A 47 -9.57 -6.16 -1.37
C GLU A 47 -10.60 -7.10 -0.73
N SER A 48 -10.20 -8.33 -0.38
CA SER A 48 -11.10 -9.31 0.25
C SER A 48 -11.65 -8.88 1.61
N ARG A 49 -11.00 -7.90 2.25
CA ARG A 49 -11.32 -7.38 3.59
C ARG A 49 -11.94 -5.98 3.56
N GLY A 50 -12.10 -5.38 2.38
CA GLY A 50 -12.58 -4.01 2.22
C GLY A 50 -11.62 -2.97 2.82
N ILE A 51 -10.31 -3.24 2.80
CA ILE A 51 -9.28 -2.31 3.24
C ILE A 51 -8.72 -1.61 2.01
N THR A 52 -8.81 -0.28 1.99
CA THR A 52 -8.21 0.53 0.93
C THR A 52 -6.69 0.51 1.07
N LEU A 53 -5.96 0.36 -0.02
CA LEU A 53 -4.50 0.46 -0.06
C LEU A 53 -4.10 1.66 -0.91
N ILE A 54 -3.20 2.52 -0.47
CA ILE A 54 -2.78 3.69 -1.26
C ILE A 54 -1.26 3.67 -1.40
N LEU A 55 -0.75 3.75 -2.64
CA LEU A 55 0.67 3.89 -2.92
C LEU A 55 0.98 5.38 -3.16
N ALA A 56 1.66 6.01 -2.22
CA ALA A 56 2.08 7.41 -2.31
C ALA A 56 3.52 7.52 -2.82
N ARG A 57 3.80 8.53 -3.66
CA ARG A 57 5.17 8.87 -4.13
C ARG A 57 5.85 7.74 -4.92
N VAL A 58 5.09 7.04 -5.76
CA VAL A 58 5.64 6.02 -6.66
C VAL A 58 6.47 6.70 -7.75
N LYS A 59 7.73 6.28 -7.93
CA LYS A 59 8.61 6.80 -8.99
C LYS A 59 8.30 6.16 -10.34
N GLY A 60 8.55 6.90 -11.43
CA GLY A 60 8.32 6.44 -12.81
C GLY A 60 8.81 5.01 -13.10
N PRO A 61 10.10 4.66 -12.85
CA PRO A 61 10.57 3.30 -13.10
C PRO A 61 9.87 2.20 -12.31
N VAL A 62 9.33 2.53 -11.12
CA VAL A 62 8.54 1.60 -10.31
C VAL A 62 7.12 1.50 -10.88
N MET A 63 6.54 2.63 -11.30
CA MET A 63 5.24 2.65 -11.96
C MET A 63 5.25 1.79 -13.23
N ASP A 64 6.29 1.90 -14.06
CA ASP A 64 6.45 1.09 -15.27
C ASP A 64 6.38 -0.42 -14.97
N VAL A 65 6.91 -0.86 -13.83
CA VAL A 65 6.85 -2.27 -13.41
C VAL A 65 5.44 -2.65 -12.98
N LEU A 66 4.77 -1.81 -12.18
CA LEU A 66 3.41 -2.04 -11.71
C LEU A 66 2.39 -2.06 -12.86
N GLU A 67 2.58 -1.22 -13.88
CA GLU A 67 1.77 -1.23 -15.10
C GLU A 67 1.98 -2.55 -15.87
N ARG A 68 3.23 -2.94 -16.09
CA ARG A 68 3.57 -4.17 -16.84
C ARG A 68 3.12 -5.45 -16.13
N SER A 69 3.08 -5.45 -14.79
CA SER A 69 2.60 -6.61 -14.03
C SER A 69 1.07 -6.67 -13.92
N GLY A 70 0.35 -5.69 -14.47
CA GLY A 70 -1.11 -5.57 -14.35
C GLY A 70 -1.57 -5.14 -12.97
N TYR A 71 -0.66 -4.72 -12.07
CA TYR A 71 -1.02 -4.25 -10.74
C TYR A 71 -1.94 -3.03 -10.81
N VAL A 72 -1.61 -2.05 -11.65
CA VAL A 72 -2.38 -0.81 -11.82
C VAL A 72 -3.82 -1.08 -12.29
N GLU A 73 -4.02 -2.11 -13.10
CA GLU A 73 -5.33 -2.48 -13.63
C GLU A 73 -6.23 -3.13 -12.56
N ARG A 74 -5.62 -3.89 -11.65
CA ARG A 74 -6.30 -4.53 -10.52
C ARG A 74 -6.55 -3.56 -9.37
N ALA A 75 -5.69 -2.57 -9.24
CA ALA A 75 -5.66 -1.51 -8.25
C ALA A 75 -6.87 -0.55 -8.27
N THR A 76 -8.10 -1.04 -8.42
CA THR A 76 -9.30 -0.20 -8.54
C THR A 76 -9.60 0.57 -7.26
N ASP A 77 -9.45 -0.10 -6.11
CA ASP A 77 -9.52 0.53 -4.78
C ASP A 77 -8.13 0.92 -4.26
N ILE A 78 -7.08 0.74 -5.08
CA ILE A 78 -5.77 1.27 -4.76
C ILE A 78 -5.64 2.69 -5.29
N GLY A 79 -5.46 3.64 -4.38
CA GLY A 79 -5.11 4.99 -4.76
C GLY A 79 -3.63 5.10 -5.12
N PHE A 80 -3.29 5.77 -6.20
CA PHE A 80 -1.97 6.38 -6.38
C PHE A 80 -2.07 7.87 -6.04
N THR A 81 -1.08 8.38 -5.31
CA THR A 81 -0.99 9.79 -4.95
C THR A 81 0.43 10.31 -5.07
N GLU A 82 0.55 11.61 -5.33
CA GLU A 82 1.85 12.28 -5.42
C GLU A 82 2.45 12.55 -4.05
N SER A 83 1.65 12.47 -2.98
CA SER A 83 2.08 12.71 -1.61
C SER A 83 1.33 11.84 -0.59
N VAL A 84 1.89 11.74 0.62
CA VAL A 84 1.21 11.04 1.73
C VAL A 84 0.07 11.90 2.25
N GLU A 85 0.22 13.21 2.22
CA GLU A 85 -0.78 14.19 2.61
C GLU A 85 -2.05 14.03 1.79
N GLU A 86 -1.91 13.93 0.46
CA GLU A 86 -3.03 13.66 -0.46
C GLU A 86 -3.67 12.30 -0.17
N ALA A 87 -2.86 11.26 0.11
CA ALA A 87 -3.38 9.95 0.47
C ALA A 87 -4.21 9.98 1.75
N VAL A 88 -3.79 10.78 2.74
CA VAL A 88 -4.54 10.98 3.99
C VAL A 88 -5.82 11.77 3.75
N GLU A 89 -5.81 12.78 2.89
CA GLU A 89 -7.02 13.54 2.53
C GLU A 89 -8.06 12.67 1.82
N ARG A 90 -7.61 11.70 1.02
CA ARG A 90 -8.49 10.70 0.37
C ARG A 90 -9.08 9.69 1.35
N CYS A 91 -8.52 9.54 2.55
CA CYS A 91 -9.12 8.74 3.61
C CYS A 91 -10.37 9.45 4.14
N SER A 92 -11.52 9.22 3.51
CA SER A 92 -12.81 9.56 4.11
C SER A 92 -13.24 8.40 5.02
N PRO A 93 -13.31 8.60 6.35
CA PRO A 93 -13.81 7.56 7.23
C PRO A 93 -15.32 7.41 7.04
N GLU A 94 -15.79 6.18 6.81
CA GLU A 94 -17.18 5.81 7.13
C GLU A 94 -17.40 6.02 8.65
N PRO A 95 -18.57 6.52 9.11
CA PRO A 95 -18.84 6.73 10.53
C PRO A 95 -18.62 5.43 11.33
N GLY A 96 -17.55 5.37 12.13
CA GLY A 96 -17.20 4.21 12.97
C GLY A 96 -15.90 3.49 12.63
N GLN A 97 -15.26 3.82 11.49
CA GLN A 97 -13.90 3.36 11.16
C GLN A 97 -12.92 4.52 11.34
N VAL A 98 -12.07 4.46 12.37
CA VAL A 98 -11.02 5.47 12.60
C VAL A 98 -9.70 4.76 12.79
N GLY A 99 -8.90 4.59 11.74
CA GLY A 99 -7.61 3.92 11.83
C GLY A 99 -6.76 4.12 10.57
N LEU A 100 -5.77 5.00 10.66
CA LEU A 100 -4.80 5.27 9.60
C LEU A 100 -3.45 4.61 9.92
N ALA A 101 -3.01 3.68 9.08
CA ALA A 101 -1.68 3.09 9.16
C ALA A 101 -0.80 3.60 8.00
N VAL A 102 0.18 4.45 8.31
CA VAL A 102 1.22 4.87 7.36
C VAL A 102 2.42 3.96 7.54
N VAL A 103 2.71 3.15 6.53
CA VAL A 103 3.81 2.17 6.58
C VAL A 103 4.95 2.66 5.72
N ARG A 104 6.07 2.97 6.37
CA ARG A 104 7.35 3.28 5.72
C ARG A 104 8.23 2.05 5.80
N ALA A 105 8.20 1.21 4.76
CA ALA A 105 9.04 0.04 4.70
C ALA A 105 10.33 0.35 3.92
N PRO A 106 11.53 0.10 4.47
CA PRO A 106 12.69 -0.12 3.63
C PRO A 106 12.51 -1.51 2.99
N LEU A 107 12.03 -1.56 1.75
CA LEU A 107 12.14 -2.79 0.97
C LEU A 107 13.64 -2.97 0.70
N ALA A 108 14.21 -4.02 1.28
CA ALA A 108 15.63 -4.31 1.20
C ALA A 108 16.07 -4.37 -0.26
N GLN A 109 16.84 -3.37 -0.69
CA GLN A 109 17.58 -3.42 -1.94
C GLN A 109 18.70 -4.45 -1.75
N ARG A 110 18.57 -5.60 -2.41
CA ARG A 110 19.68 -6.53 -2.63
C ARG A 110 20.15 -6.40 -4.07
#